data_AF-A0A315XED9-F1
#
_entry.id   AF-A0A315XED9-F1
#
_cell.length_a   1.000
_cell.length_b   1.000
_cell.length_c   1.000
_cell.angle_alpha   90.00
_cell.angle_beta   90.00
_cell.angle_gamma   90.00
#
_symmetry.space_group_name_H-M   'P 1'
#
loop_
_entity.id
_entity.type
_entity.pdbx_description
1 polymer ?
#
loop_
_entity_poly.entity_id
_entity_poly.type
_entity_poly.pdbx_seq_one_letter_code
_entity_poly.pdbx_strand_id
1 'polypeptide(L)'
;MVRQTENELKSHLKEQIQFLSRSAKLYDEGFINEAKRMSVQLRILLHDTTKSTSLLTQLNKKDMLFYDHSWDDTPGNLMIFMGLIAIEMGCGKGSFLPLLDKWSEDTPRKKSFEDWWNKIVLDDRNGSILTRKNLVLTVADQDGGAHIDSKLDTAYGNITRHNSLRLEFVSFNGKKGFSNRIELASIRHIAYEVLISLKDEFTEDEFIDCFKS
;
A
#
# COMPACT_ATOMS: atom_id res chain seq x y z
N MET A 1 7.50 -27.40 -19.89
CA MET A 1 7.62 -26.16 -19.09
C MET A 1 8.94 -26.21 -18.36
N VAL A 2 9.71 -25.14 -18.36
CA VAL A 2 10.97 -25.03 -17.62
C VAL A 2 10.66 -24.43 -16.25
N ARG A 3 11.17 -25.02 -15.16
CA ARG A 3 11.02 -24.47 -13.81
C ARG A 3 12.16 -23.50 -13.54
N GLN A 4 11.83 -22.35 -12.98
CA GLN A 4 12.83 -21.43 -12.45
C GLN A 4 13.45 -22.01 -11.19
N THR A 5 14.75 -21.82 -11.06
CA THR A 5 15.53 -22.19 -9.88
C THR A 5 15.28 -21.21 -8.74
N GLU A 6 15.61 -21.62 -7.52
CA GLU A 6 15.53 -20.74 -6.35
C GLU A 6 16.38 -19.47 -6.52
N ASN A 7 17.57 -19.58 -7.11
CA ASN A 7 18.44 -18.44 -7.39
C ASN A 7 17.81 -17.45 -8.38
N GLU A 8 17.13 -17.94 -9.42
CA GLU A 8 16.39 -17.08 -10.36
C GLU A 8 15.23 -16.36 -9.64
N LEU A 9 14.49 -17.06 -8.77
CA LEU A 9 13.42 -16.46 -7.98
C LEU A 9 13.95 -15.40 -6.99
N LYS A 10 15.10 -15.66 -6.34
CA LYS A 10 15.79 -14.67 -5.50
C LYS A 10 16.26 -13.46 -6.31
N SER A 11 16.75 -13.67 -7.53
CA SER A 11 17.10 -12.57 -8.46
C SER A 11 15.87 -11.73 -8.81
N HIS A 12 14.74 -12.35 -9.10
CA HIS A 12 13.49 -11.63 -9.32
C HIS A 12 13.03 -10.87 -8.08
N LEU A 13 13.21 -11.43 -6.88
CA LEU A 13 12.86 -10.75 -5.64
C LEU A 13 13.68 -9.47 -5.48
N LYS A 14 14.99 -9.55 -5.74
CA LYS A 14 15.90 -8.40 -5.75
C LYS A 14 15.44 -7.32 -6.73
N GLU A 15 15.08 -7.69 -7.96
CA GLU A 15 14.54 -6.76 -8.94
C GLU A 15 13.25 -6.09 -8.46
N GLN A 16 12.30 -6.87 -7.91
CA GLN A 16 11.03 -6.32 -7.41
C GLN A 16 11.24 -5.37 -6.23
N ILE A 17 12.14 -5.69 -5.30
CA ILE A 17 12.52 -4.79 -4.20
C ILE A 17 13.10 -3.49 -4.76
N GLN A 18 14.04 -3.57 -5.70
CA GLN A 18 14.65 -2.38 -6.30
C GLN A 18 13.64 -1.50 -7.05
N PHE A 19 12.70 -2.10 -7.79
CA PHE A 19 11.61 -1.36 -8.44
C PHE A 19 10.70 -0.68 -7.42
N LEU A 20 10.28 -1.42 -6.40
CA LEU A 20 9.41 -0.91 -5.35
C LEU A 20 10.07 0.25 -4.57
N SER A 21 11.33 0.09 -4.17
CA SER A 21 12.13 1.13 -3.49
C SER A 21 12.31 2.38 -4.34
N ARG A 22 12.58 2.22 -5.64
CA ARG A 22 12.76 3.37 -6.56
C ARG A 22 11.46 4.15 -6.75
N SER A 23 10.34 3.45 -6.95
CA SER A 23 9.03 4.10 -7.06
C SER A 23 8.60 4.76 -5.75
N ALA A 24 8.94 4.17 -4.59
CA ALA A 24 8.72 4.80 -3.29
C ALA A 24 9.51 6.11 -3.15
N LYS A 25 10.79 6.12 -3.54
CA LYS A 25 11.62 7.34 -3.53
C LYS A 25 11.07 8.43 -4.44
N LEU A 26 10.73 8.09 -5.69
CA LEU A 26 10.14 9.05 -6.63
C LEU A 26 8.77 9.57 -6.15
N TYR A 27 7.97 8.73 -5.50
CA TYR A 27 6.73 9.19 -4.84
C TYR A 27 7.04 10.27 -3.80
N ASP A 28 8.05 10.03 -2.94
CA ASP A 28 8.45 10.95 -1.87
C ASP A 28 9.03 12.27 -2.44
N GLU A 29 9.61 12.23 -3.64
CA GLU A 29 10.05 13.40 -4.42
C GLU A 29 8.88 14.17 -5.09
N GLY A 30 7.65 13.69 -4.96
CA GLY A 30 6.44 14.34 -5.45
C GLY A 30 5.80 13.69 -6.68
N PHE A 31 6.38 12.61 -7.22
CA PHE A 31 5.79 11.84 -8.32
C PHE A 31 4.75 10.84 -7.82
N ILE A 32 3.64 11.36 -7.25
CA ILE A 32 2.60 10.58 -6.55
C ILE A 32 2.05 9.40 -7.38
N ASN A 33 2.01 9.51 -8.71
CA ASN A 33 1.54 8.44 -9.59
C ASN A 33 2.42 7.18 -9.56
N GLU A 34 3.65 7.24 -9.06
CA GLU A 34 4.50 6.06 -8.85
C GLU A 34 3.88 5.04 -7.91
N ALA A 35 2.92 5.44 -7.06
CA ALA A 35 2.10 4.51 -6.29
C ALA A 35 1.35 3.48 -7.15
N LYS A 36 0.97 3.84 -8.38
CA LYS A 36 0.37 2.87 -9.30
C LYS A 36 1.35 1.79 -9.71
N ARG A 37 2.62 2.14 -9.97
CA ARG A 37 3.67 1.14 -10.21
C ARG A 37 3.86 0.27 -8.97
N MET A 38 4.01 0.89 -7.80
CA MET A 38 4.15 0.15 -6.53
C MET A 38 3.05 -0.91 -6.35
N SER A 39 1.78 -0.60 -6.67
CA SER A 39 0.69 -1.58 -6.59
C SER A 39 0.91 -2.84 -7.44
N VAL A 40 1.53 -2.70 -8.62
CA VAL A 40 1.85 -3.82 -9.50
C VAL A 40 2.94 -4.70 -8.89
N GLN A 41 4.02 -4.09 -8.36
CA GLN A 41 5.08 -4.83 -7.66
C GLN A 41 4.52 -5.54 -6.42
N LEU A 42 3.69 -4.87 -5.62
CA LEU A 42 3.04 -5.45 -4.45
C LEU A 42 2.17 -6.66 -4.83
N ARG A 43 1.40 -6.56 -5.92
CA ARG A 43 0.60 -7.68 -6.43
C ARG A 43 1.47 -8.88 -6.83
N ILE A 44 2.59 -8.64 -7.53
CA ILE A 44 3.55 -9.70 -7.93
C ILE A 44 4.15 -10.39 -6.69
N LEU A 45 4.50 -9.61 -5.66
CA LEU A 45 5.11 -10.13 -4.44
C LEU A 45 4.11 -10.94 -3.59
N LEU A 46 2.86 -10.48 -3.49
CA LEU A 46 1.94 -10.91 -2.42
C LEU A 46 0.73 -11.72 -2.89
N HIS A 47 0.22 -11.48 -4.11
CA HIS A 47 -1.09 -11.97 -4.51
C HIS A 47 -1.01 -13.30 -5.28
N ASP A 48 -1.67 -14.32 -4.73
CA ASP A 48 -1.91 -15.59 -5.41
C ASP A 48 -3.29 -15.58 -6.09
N THR A 49 -3.36 -16.24 -7.24
CA THR A 49 -4.59 -16.56 -7.98
C THR A 49 -4.54 -18.03 -8.40
N THR A 50 -5.63 -18.51 -9.00
CA THR A 50 -5.66 -19.87 -9.59
C THR A 50 -4.71 -20.05 -10.77
N LYS A 51 -4.28 -18.95 -11.42
CA LYS A 51 -3.46 -18.96 -12.64
C LYS A 51 -2.05 -18.41 -12.45
N SER A 52 -1.75 -17.83 -11.30
CA SER A 52 -0.49 -17.14 -11.01
C SER A 52 -0.23 -17.18 -9.52
N THR A 53 0.97 -17.59 -9.15
CA THR A 53 1.47 -17.67 -7.77
C THR A 53 2.41 -16.50 -7.51
N SER A 54 2.27 -15.85 -6.37
CA SER A 54 3.09 -14.73 -5.96
C SER A 54 4.55 -15.15 -5.75
N LEU A 55 5.47 -14.18 -5.83
CA LEU A 55 6.88 -14.48 -5.68
C LEU A 55 7.22 -14.98 -4.26
N LEU A 56 6.59 -14.44 -3.22
CA LEU A 56 6.82 -14.91 -1.85
C LEU A 56 6.27 -16.31 -1.62
N THR A 57 5.16 -16.69 -2.25
CA THR A 57 4.67 -18.07 -2.21
C THR A 57 5.64 -19.01 -2.93
N GLN A 58 6.15 -18.63 -4.09
CA GLN A 58 7.13 -19.44 -4.84
C GLN A 58 8.44 -19.64 -4.07
N LEU A 59 8.83 -18.68 -3.23
CA LEU A 59 9.99 -18.75 -2.34
C LEU A 59 9.71 -19.43 -0.99
N ASN A 60 8.48 -19.88 -0.73
CA ASN A 60 8.03 -20.38 0.58
C ASN A 60 8.28 -19.37 1.74
N LYS A 61 8.11 -18.08 1.46
CA LYS A 61 8.35 -16.97 2.40
C LYS A 61 7.09 -16.18 2.74
N LYS A 62 5.92 -16.63 2.30
CA LYS A 62 4.65 -15.93 2.57
C LYS A 62 4.20 -16.00 4.04
N ASP A 63 4.69 -16.99 4.79
CA ASP A 63 4.42 -17.14 6.23
C ASP A 63 5.29 -16.20 7.10
N MET A 64 6.15 -15.38 6.50
CA MET A 64 6.88 -14.33 7.22
C MET A 64 5.91 -13.34 7.88
N LEU A 65 6.40 -12.66 8.92
CA LEU A 65 5.62 -11.62 9.57
C LEU A 65 5.78 -10.27 8.86
N PHE A 66 4.69 -9.52 8.77
CA PHE A 66 4.66 -8.19 8.17
C PHE A 66 4.52 -7.12 9.26
N TYR A 67 5.28 -6.04 9.12
CA TYR A 67 5.12 -4.86 9.96
C TYR A 67 3.75 -4.20 9.69
N ASP A 68 3.05 -3.86 10.77
CA ASP A 68 1.76 -3.17 10.78
C ASP A 68 1.90 -1.81 11.49
N HIS A 69 2.17 -0.78 10.70
CA HIS A 69 2.27 0.62 11.12
C HIS A 69 0.94 1.38 10.94
N SER A 70 -0.15 0.66 10.69
CA SER A 70 -1.48 1.26 10.64
C SER A 70 -2.01 1.60 12.03
N TRP A 71 -2.86 2.60 12.15
CA TRP A 71 -3.69 2.78 13.34
C TRP A 71 -4.67 1.61 13.51
N ASP A 72 -5.07 1.35 14.76
CA ASP A 72 -6.13 0.40 15.04
C ASP A 72 -7.47 1.12 15.08
N ASP A 73 -8.47 0.48 14.48
CA ASP A 73 -9.83 0.98 14.60
C ASP A 73 -10.36 0.69 16.01
N THR A 74 -10.96 1.70 16.63
CA THR A 74 -11.54 1.55 17.96
C THR A 74 -12.92 0.91 17.84
N PRO A 75 -13.19 -0.23 18.51
CA PRO A 75 -14.50 -0.88 18.45
C PRO A 75 -15.64 0.08 18.83
N GLY A 76 -16.69 0.14 18.01
CA GLY A 76 -17.84 1.02 18.23
C GLY A 76 -17.64 2.48 17.81
N ASN A 77 -16.50 2.83 17.22
CA ASN A 77 -16.29 4.15 16.66
C ASN A 77 -17.20 4.37 15.43
N LEU A 78 -18.00 5.44 15.48
CA LEU A 78 -18.91 5.83 14.39
C LEU A 78 -18.25 6.78 13.37
N MET A 79 -17.03 7.25 13.66
CA MET A 79 -16.27 8.07 12.73
C MET A 79 -15.63 7.23 11.64
N ILE A 80 -15.44 7.84 10.47
CA ILE A 80 -14.64 7.28 9.39
C ILE A 80 -13.28 6.81 9.91
N PHE A 81 -12.77 5.74 9.33
CA PHE A 81 -11.50 5.16 9.73
C PHE A 81 -10.48 5.27 8.60
N MET A 82 -9.28 5.75 8.93
CA MET A 82 -8.15 5.92 8.02
C MET A 82 -6.89 5.39 8.68
N GLY A 83 -6.61 4.10 8.51
CA GLY A 83 -5.56 3.39 9.23
C GLY A 83 -4.14 3.66 8.72
N LEU A 84 -3.96 4.02 7.43
CA LEU A 84 -2.62 4.08 6.80
C LEU A 84 -2.10 5.49 6.53
N ILE A 85 -2.96 6.49 6.70
CA ILE A 85 -2.71 7.85 6.26
C ILE A 85 -3.14 8.87 7.32
N ALA A 86 -2.43 9.99 7.36
CA ALA A 86 -2.82 11.19 8.08
C ALA A 86 -3.28 12.27 7.08
N ILE A 87 -4.05 13.23 7.58
CA ILE A 87 -4.39 14.44 6.85
C ILE A 87 -3.44 15.56 7.29
N GLU A 88 -2.72 16.13 6.34
CA GLU A 88 -1.97 17.37 6.56
C GLU A 88 -2.74 18.55 5.97
N MET A 89 -2.80 19.63 6.74
CA MET A 89 -3.45 20.89 6.34
C MET A 89 -2.44 22.01 6.51
N GLY A 90 -2.14 22.74 5.43
CA GLY A 90 -1.16 23.83 5.48
C GLY A 90 -1.23 24.74 4.25
N CYS A 91 -0.96 26.03 4.43
CA CYS A 91 -0.86 27.04 3.36
C CYS A 91 -2.01 27.00 2.33
N GLY A 92 -3.25 26.74 2.77
CA GLY A 92 -4.40 26.65 1.87
C GLY A 92 -4.43 25.39 1.00
N LYS A 93 -3.77 24.30 1.41
CA LYS A 93 -3.83 22.98 0.77
C LYS A 93 -4.08 21.90 1.84
N GLY A 94 -4.86 20.88 1.48
CA GLY A 94 -4.95 19.63 2.21
C GLY A 94 -4.27 18.51 1.43
N SER A 95 -3.58 17.60 2.09
CA SER A 95 -2.94 16.42 1.48
C SER A 95 -3.10 15.20 2.38
N PHE A 96 -3.07 14.02 1.76
CA PHE A 96 -2.99 12.74 2.44
C PHE A 96 -1.53 12.32 2.55
N LEU A 97 -1.04 12.10 3.76
CA LEU A 97 0.32 11.65 4.02
C LEU A 97 0.33 10.19 4.46
N PRO A 98 1.18 9.33 3.87
CA PRO A 98 1.39 7.99 4.42
C PRO A 98 1.98 8.09 5.83
N LEU A 99 1.50 7.25 6.78
CA LEU A 99 2.01 7.27 8.15
C LEU A 99 3.49 6.85 8.25
N LEU A 100 3.91 5.83 7.48
CA LEU A 100 5.27 5.26 7.55
C LEU A 100 5.66 4.88 8.99
N ASP A 101 6.86 5.25 9.44
CA ASP A 101 7.35 5.13 10.83
C ASP A 101 7.08 6.36 11.69
N LYS A 102 6.47 7.41 11.16
CA LYS A 102 6.43 8.73 11.82
C LYS A 102 5.65 8.76 13.12
N TRP A 103 4.88 7.72 13.42
CA TRP A 103 3.90 7.69 14.53
C TRP A 103 3.77 6.32 15.20
N SER A 104 4.73 5.41 15.06
CA SER A 104 4.68 4.13 15.77
C SER A 104 5.05 4.28 17.25
N GLU A 105 4.34 3.55 18.11
CA GLU A 105 4.79 3.28 19.48
C GLU A 105 6.16 2.56 19.45
N ASP A 106 6.93 2.64 20.55
CA ASP A 106 8.28 2.06 20.68
C ASP A 106 8.38 0.54 20.41
N THR A 107 7.25 -0.15 20.21
CA THR A 107 7.22 -1.58 19.86
C THR A 107 6.70 -1.83 18.45
N PRO A 108 7.51 -2.43 17.56
CA PRO A 108 7.05 -2.79 16.22
C PRO A 108 5.99 -3.90 16.29
N ARG A 109 4.80 -3.61 15.75
CA ARG A 109 3.71 -4.59 15.66
C ARG A 109 3.88 -5.39 14.37
N LYS A 110 4.20 -6.68 14.49
CA LYS A 110 4.25 -7.61 13.37
C LYS A 110 3.01 -8.51 13.36
N LYS A 111 2.48 -8.82 12.17
CA LYS A 111 1.27 -9.62 11.96
C LYS A 111 1.52 -10.73 10.94
N SER A 112 0.71 -11.79 10.99
CA SER A 112 0.69 -12.79 9.92
C SER A 112 0.30 -12.13 8.59
N PHE A 113 0.68 -12.74 7.46
CA PHE A 113 0.29 -12.21 6.14
C PHE A 113 -1.22 -12.04 6.03
N GLU A 114 -2.02 -13.03 6.42
CA GLU A 114 -3.47 -12.97 6.29
C GLU A 114 -4.09 -11.89 7.18
N ASP A 115 -3.62 -11.73 8.42
CA ASP A 115 -4.12 -10.68 9.31
C ASP A 115 -3.76 -9.29 8.78
N TRP A 116 -2.52 -9.11 8.31
CA TRP A 116 -2.05 -7.83 7.77
C TRP A 116 -2.74 -7.45 6.45
N TRP A 117 -2.87 -8.42 5.54
CA TRP A 117 -3.37 -8.22 4.19
C TRP A 117 -4.87 -7.94 4.14
N ASN A 118 -5.64 -8.60 5.01
CA ASN A 118 -7.09 -8.45 5.11
C ASN A 118 -7.52 -7.49 6.22
N LYS A 119 -6.59 -6.87 6.97
CA LYS A 119 -6.93 -5.81 7.93
C LYS A 119 -7.65 -4.66 7.21
N ILE A 120 -8.75 -4.20 7.78
CA ILE A 120 -9.45 -3.00 7.34
C ILE A 120 -8.53 -1.80 7.55
N VAL A 121 -8.43 -0.94 6.54
CA VAL A 121 -7.56 0.25 6.56
C VAL A 121 -8.27 1.53 6.14
N LEU A 122 -9.38 1.42 5.41
CA LEU A 122 -10.31 2.53 5.17
C LEU A 122 -11.73 2.03 5.39
N ASP A 123 -12.52 2.81 6.13
CA ASP A 123 -13.95 2.54 6.33
C ASP A 123 -14.70 3.87 6.33
N ASP A 124 -15.66 4.02 5.42
CA ASP A 124 -16.51 5.22 5.34
C ASP A 124 -17.70 5.19 6.31
N ARG A 125 -17.87 4.11 7.07
CA ARG A 125 -19.00 3.84 7.98
C ARG A 125 -20.36 3.88 7.29
N ASN A 126 -20.38 3.73 5.98
CA ASN A 126 -21.56 3.72 5.12
C ASN A 126 -21.55 2.51 4.17
N GLY A 127 -20.78 1.47 4.51
CA GLY A 127 -20.73 0.20 3.79
C GLY A 127 -19.56 0.07 2.79
N SER A 128 -18.74 1.11 2.59
CA SER A 128 -17.51 0.98 1.80
C SER A 128 -16.32 0.74 2.72
N ILE A 129 -15.82 -0.49 2.68
CA ILE A 129 -14.68 -0.94 3.49
C ILE A 129 -13.57 -1.39 2.56
N LEU A 130 -12.34 -0.94 2.82
CA LEU A 130 -11.17 -1.35 2.07
C LEU A 130 -10.08 -1.89 2.98
N THR A 131 -9.54 -3.02 2.57
CA THR A 131 -8.33 -3.63 3.13
C THR A 131 -7.10 -3.26 2.30
N ARG A 132 -5.89 -3.61 2.79
CA ARG A 132 -4.65 -3.49 2.00
C ARG A 132 -4.76 -4.26 0.68
N LYS A 133 -5.34 -5.47 0.73
CA LYS A 133 -5.66 -6.28 -0.44
C LYS A 133 -6.52 -5.54 -1.45
N ASN A 134 -7.64 -4.96 -1.02
CA ASN A 134 -8.53 -4.25 -1.93
C ASN A 134 -7.82 -3.08 -2.61
N LEU A 135 -7.07 -2.28 -1.85
CA LEU A 135 -6.33 -1.15 -2.39
C LEU A 135 -5.30 -1.57 -3.44
N VAL A 136 -4.45 -2.56 -3.12
CA VAL A 136 -3.40 -3.02 -4.04
C VAL A 136 -4.01 -3.59 -5.31
N LEU A 137 -4.99 -4.49 -5.18
CA LEU A 137 -5.57 -5.17 -6.34
C LEU A 137 -6.38 -4.22 -7.21
N THR A 138 -7.21 -3.35 -6.63
CA THR A 138 -8.00 -2.41 -7.43
C THR A 138 -7.11 -1.40 -8.15
N VAL A 139 -6.05 -0.88 -7.51
CA VAL A 139 -5.12 0.03 -8.20
C VAL A 139 -4.35 -0.69 -9.32
N ALA A 140 -3.87 -1.90 -9.06
CA ALA A 140 -3.09 -2.67 -10.02
C ALA A 140 -3.94 -3.12 -11.22
N ASP A 141 -5.13 -3.65 -10.97
CA ASP A 141 -5.93 -4.36 -11.97
C ASP A 141 -7.02 -3.47 -12.62
N GLN A 142 -7.41 -2.34 -12.01
CA GLN A 142 -8.54 -1.53 -12.50
C GLN A 142 -8.23 -0.04 -12.68
N ASP A 143 -7.40 0.56 -11.81
CA ASP A 143 -7.17 2.01 -11.80
C ASP A 143 -5.80 2.46 -12.35
N GLY A 144 -5.27 1.72 -13.32
CA GLY A 144 -4.12 2.15 -14.13
C GLY A 144 -2.74 1.83 -13.57
N GLY A 145 -2.63 0.77 -12.76
CA GLY A 145 -1.36 0.09 -12.53
C GLY A 145 -0.93 -0.73 -13.75
N ALA A 146 -1.32 -2.00 -13.78
CA ALA A 146 -1.09 -2.89 -14.92
C ALA A 146 -2.21 -2.80 -15.97
N HIS A 147 -3.44 -2.55 -15.52
CA HIS A 147 -4.63 -2.46 -16.37
C HIS A 147 -5.50 -1.25 -15.99
N ILE A 148 -6.33 -0.82 -16.94
CA ILE A 148 -7.37 0.20 -16.72
C ILE A 148 -8.69 -0.43 -17.13
N ASP A 149 -9.59 -0.55 -16.16
CA ASP A 149 -10.94 -1.05 -16.39
C ASP A 149 -11.93 0.11 -16.49
N SER A 150 -12.95 -0.05 -17.33
CA SER A 150 -14.05 0.92 -17.44
C SER A 150 -14.93 0.99 -16.18
N LYS A 151 -14.79 0.03 -15.27
CA LYS A 151 -15.53 -0.08 -14.02
C LYS A 151 -14.56 -0.34 -12.88
N LEU A 152 -14.79 0.36 -11.77
CA LEU A 152 -14.05 0.17 -10.53
C LEU A 152 -14.88 -0.66 -9.55
N ASP A 153 -14.21 -1.35 -8.65
CA ASP A 153 -14.83 -1.88 -7.43
C ASP A 153 -15.64 -0.79 -6.72
N THR A 154 -16.84 -1.15 -6.25
CA THR A 154 -17.81 -0.16 -5.75
C THR A 154 -17.33 0.52 -4.48
N ALA A 155 -16.78 -0.22 -3.50
CA ALA A 155 -16.28 0.36 -2.27
C ALA A 155 -15.09 1.28 -2.55
N TYR A 156 -14.20 0.87 -3.45
CA TYR A 156 -13.07 1.68 -3.90
C TYR A 156 -13.52 2.96 -4.60
N GLY A 157 -14.46 2.87 -5.54
CA GLY A 157 -15.00 4.02 -6.27
C GLY A 157 -15.70 5.02 -5.35
N ASN A 158 -16.47 4.53 -4.37
CA ASN A 158 -17.14 5.36 -3.37
C ASN A 158 -16.14 6.20 -2.58
N ILE A 159 -15.09 5.59 -2.05
CA ILE A 159 -14.07 6.28 -1.26
C ILE A 159 -13.23 7.23 -2.13
N THR A 160 -12.79 6.78 -3.31
CA THR A 160 -11.74 7.49 -4.08
C THR A 160 -12.27 8.43 -5.18
N ARG A 161 -13.54 8.29 -5.60
CA ARG A 161 -14.16 9.15 -6.64
C ARG A 161 -15.37 9.90 -6.12
N HIS A 162 -16.16 9.28 -5.25
CA HIS A 162 -17.38 9.87 -4.71
C HIS A 162 -17.19 10.50 -3.33
N ASN A 163 -15.96 10.48 -2.80
CA ASN A 163 -15.61 11.07 -1.50
C ASN A 163 -16.59 10.63 -0.40
N SER A 164 -16.88 9.32 -0.31
CA SER A 164 -17.82 8.80 0.68
C SER A 164 -17.34 9.00 2.13
N LEU A 165 -16.03 9.23 2.32
CA LEU A 165 -15.44 9.70 3.58
C LEU A 165 -15.85 11.12 3.97
N ARG A 166 -16.49 11.88 3.06
CA ARG A 166 -16.97 13.26 3.24
C ARG A 166 -15.87 14.21 3.70
N LEU A 167 -14.65 13.98 3.23
CA LEU A 167 -13.50 14.81 3.54
C LEU A 167 -13.51 16.01 2.61
N GLU A 168 -13.75 17.19 3.17
CA GLU A 168 -13.67 18.46 2.44
C GLU A 168 -12.62 19.35 3.09
N PHE A 169 -11.77 19.93 2.24
CA PHE A 169 -10.86 21.01 2.61
C PHE A 169 -11.29 22.26 1.86
N VAL A 170 -11.34 23.41 2.54
CA VAL A 170 -11.63 24.71 1.94
C VAL A 170 -10.40 25.60 2.11
N SER A 171 -9.79 26.00 1.00
CA SER A 171 -8.71 26.98 1.02
C SER A 171 -9.26 28.40 1.20
N PHE A 172 -8.43 29.34 1.67
CA PHE A 172 -8.78 30.77 1.81
C PHE A 172 -9.31 31.41 0.51
N ASN A 173 -8.88 30.89 -0.63
CA ASN A 173 -9.27 31.28 -1.98
C ASN A 173 -10.46 30.47 -2.54
N GLY A 174 -11.19 29.75 -1.69
CA GLY A 174 -12.42 29.04 -2.04
C GLY A 174 -12.21 27.75 -2.84
N LYS A 175 -10.97 27.32 -3.08
CA LYS A 175 -10.70 26.04 -3.74
C LYS A 175 -10.96 24.90 -2.76
N LYS A 176 -11.76 23.94 -3.20
CA LYS A 176 -12.06 22.73 -2.43
C LYS A 176 -11.25 21.53 -2.93
N GLY A 177 -10.70 20.75 -2.00
CA GLY A 177 -10.15 19.43 -2.28
C GLY A 177 -8.70 19.20 -1.81
N PHE A 178 -8.35 17.93 -1.73
CA PHE A 178 -7.00 17.46 -1.42
C PHE A 178 -6.12 17.50 -2.67
N SER A 179 -4.81 17.75 -2.48
CA SER A 179 -3.83 17.86 -3.57
C SER A 179 -3.42 16.51 -4.15
N ASN A 180 -3.67 15.41 -3.43
CA ASN A 180 -3.36 14.05 -3.85
C ASN A 180 -4.52 13.11 -3.50
N ARG A 181 -4.36 11.84 -3.88
CA ARG A 181 -5.40 10.82 -3.76
C ARG A 181 -5.10 9.87 -2.58
N ILE A 182 -6.13 9.57 -1.78
CA ILE A 182 -6.01 8.83 -0.51
C ILE A 182 -5.43 7.43 -0.70
N GLU A 183 -5.86 6.74 -1.76
CA GLU A 183 -5.42 5.39 -2.05
C GLU A 183 -3.97 5.34 -2.55
N LEU A 184 -3.47 6.38 -3.24
CA LEU A 184 -2.06 6.42 -3.65
C LEU A 184 -1.14 6.62 -2.44
N ALA A 185 -1.54 7.47 -1.49
CA ALA A 185 -0.85 7.60 -0.21
C ALA A 185 -0.91 6.29 0.60
N SER A 186 -2.05 5.59 0.58
CA SER A 186 -2.19 4.30 1.24
C SER A 186 -1.28 3.23 0.61
N ILE A 187 -1.16 3.17 -0.72
CA ILE A 187 -0.22 2.26 -1.41
C ILE A 187 1.22 2.57 -1.06
N ARG A 188 1.61 3.85 -0.95
CA ARG A 188 2.96 4.23 -0.48
C ARG A 188 3.25 3.70 0.93
N HIS A 189 2.26 3.74 1.83
CA HIS A 189 2.38 3.16 3.16
C HIS A 189 2.53 1.63 3.11
N ILE A 190 1.70 0.93 2.33
CA ILE A 190 1.77 -0.54 2.18
C ILE A 190 3.15 -0.95 1.61
N ALA A 191 3.66 -0.20 0.63
CA ALA A 191 4.98 -0.41 0.07
C ALA A 191 6.09 -0.28 1.13
N TYR A 192 5.99 0.70 2.03
CA TYR A 192 6.92 0.84 3.14
C TYR A 192 6.91 -0.38 4.05
N GLU A 193 5.73 -0.80 4.53
CA GLU A 193 5.57 -1.96 5.41
C GLU A 193 6.16 -3.23 4.78
N VAL A 194 5.92 -3.46 3.49
CA VAL A 194 6.48 -4.62 2.76
C VAL A 194 8.00 -4.52 2.66
N LEU A 195 8.54 -3.34 2.29
CA LEU A 195 10.00 -3.17 2.16
C LEU A 195 10.73 -3.43 3.48
N ILE A 196 10.23 -2.91 4.61
CA ILE A 196 10.87 -3.15 5.91
C ILE A 196 10.69 -4.59 6.39
N SER A 197 9.57 -5.24 6.05
CA SER A 197 9.36 -6.66 6.37
C SER A 197 10.30 -7.55 5.57
N LEU A 198 10.48 -7.27 4.27
CA LEU A 198 11.44 -7.99 3.42
C LEU A 198 12.88 -7.75 3.88
N LYS A 199 13.21 -6.55 4.34
CA LYS A 199 14.55 -6.24 4.87
C LYS A 199 14.88 -7.04 6.12
N ASP A 200 13.89 -7.24 6.99
CA ASP A 200 14.03 -8.01 8.23
C ASP A 200 14.10 -9.53 7.96
N GLU A 201 13.34 -10.04 6.98
CA GLU A 201 13.35 -11.46 6.62
C GLU A 201 14.58 -11.85 5.79
N PHE A 202 15.05 -10.98 4.87
CA PHE A 202 16.16 -11.25 3.97
C PHE A 202 17.41 -10.46 4.39
N THR A 203 18.06 -10.92 5.45
CA THR A 203 19.27 -10.29 6.03
C THR A 203 20.58 -10.70 5.35
N GLU A 204 20.52 -11.58 4.35
CA GLU A 204 21.69 -12.09 3.63
C GLU A 204 22.43 -10.94 2.90
N ASP A 205 23.76 -11.00 2.83
CA ASP A 205 24.59 -9.96 2.20
C ASP A 205 24.15 -9.62 0.77
N GLU A 206 23.59 -10.60 0.06
CA GLU A 206 23.11 -10.43 -1.33
C GLU A 206 21.92 -9.45 -1.46
N PHE A 207 21.17 -9.22 -0.37
CA PHE A 207 20.01 -8.33 -0.32
C PHE A 207 20.31 -6.96 0.31
N ILE A 208 21.45 -6.79 0.99
CA ILE A 208 21.79 -5.54 1.72
C ILE A 208 21.70 -4.30 0.84
N ASP A 209 22.16 -4.39 -0.41
CA ASP A 209 22.15 -3.26 -1.35
C ASP A 209 20.75 -2.96 -1.93
N CYS A 210 19.79 -3.88 -1.80
CA CYS A 210 18.44 -3.70 -2.34
C CYS A 210 17.62 -2.68 -1.54
N PHE A 211 17.99 -2.47 -0.28
CA PHE A 211 17.30 -1.59 0.66
C PHE A 211 18.04 -0.27 0.91
N LYS A 212 19.17 -0.02 0.23
CA LYS A 212 19.87 1.27 0.26
C LYS A 212 19.21 2.18 -0.79
N SER A 213 18.54 3.24 -0.35
CA SER A 213 17.88 4.25 -1.21
C SER A 213 18.31 5.67 -0.87
#